data_AF-A0AA37WHY8-F1
#
_entry.id   AF-A0AA37WHY8-F1
#
_cell.length_a   1.000
_cell.length_b   1.000
_cell.length_c   1.000
_cell.angle_alpha   90.00
_cell.angle_beta   90.00
_cell.angle_gamma   90.00
#
_symmetry.space_group_name_H-M   'P 1'
#
loop_
_entity.id
_entity.type
_entity.pdbx_description
1 polymer ?
#
loop_
_entity_poly.entity_id
_entity_poly.type
_entity_poly.pdbx_seq_one_letter_code
_entity_poly.pdbx_strand_id
1 'polypeptide(L)'
;MLDNISRLYEISKKDHRRIIGLMSGTSLDGLDIALCKITGSGLSTQLIVQAFTTVSYSENMVANIQKVFSKQQVHLEALAILNEEVGIFHGQAVREQLLKWNIDVKDIDLVASHGQTIFHAPASFHKQVNRPNASLQIGDGDHVARESGIITVADFRQRHLAAGGEGAPLVTYGDHLLFASKDKTRILINIGGIANLTFMPKTANLNQVISTDVGPGNTLMDAYVREHFSPMRYDKNSSFAKKGKVNTSMLNALLSHDFLHLHMPKTTGPEAFDLKFVDTCIAAYVKDNVDLNSDIEKTGSYHFDVLATLNMFTAKCIAMHVLECLKNIDKNVDINDIEVYLSGGGVHNPLLLQNIASLLPNIQIQSTEALGVSPDAKEAALFALLANECIAQNTSHQNIQSSNNPNQNIAIQTNVPQTSMGKICFPV
;
A
#
# COMPACT_ATOMS: atom_id res chain seq x y z
N MET A 1 16.39 6.78 -29.80
CA MET A 1 14.97 7.19 -29.64
C MET A 1 14.03 6.40 -30.55
N LEU A 2 14.17 6.44 -31.88
CA LEU A 2 13.30 5.68 -32.79
C LEU A 2 13.30 4.17 -32.47
N ASP A 3 14.48 3.59 -32.21
CA ASP A 3 14.59 2.18 -31.81
C ASP A 3 13.81 1.86 -30.53
N ASN A 4 13.81 2.76 -29.55
CA ASN A 4 13.07 2.60 -28.31
C ASN A 4 11.55 2.69 -28.53
N ILE A 5 11.09 3.58 -29.42
CA ILE A 5 9.68 3.67 -29.81
C ILE A 5 9.24 2.37 -30.51
N SER A 6 10.03 1.88 -31.47
CA SER A 6 9.78 0.60 -32.14
C SER A 6 9.75 -0.56 -31.15
N ARG A 7 10.72 -0.63 -30.24
CA ARG A 7 10.77 -1.66 -29.19
C ARG A 7 9.53 -1.60 -28.29
N LEU A 8 9.10 -0.42 -27.86
CA LEU A 8 7.89 -0.26 -27.05
C LEU A 8 6.64 -0.76 -27.78
N TYR A 9 6.52 -0.45 -29.07
CA TYR A 9 5.42 -0.92 -29.91
C TYR A 9 5.43 -2.45 -30.10
N GLU A 10 6.59 -3.06 -30.24
CA GLU A 10 6.68 -4.53 -30.29
C GLU A 10 6.35 -5.16 -28.94
N ILE A 11 6.77 -4.55 -27.82
CA ILE A 11 6.39 -5.00 -26.47
C ILE A 11 4.87 -4.93 -26.27
N SER A 12 4.19 -3.88 -26.75
CA SER A 12 2.74 -3.75 -26.60
C SER A 12 1.96 -4.84 -27.34
N LYS A 13 2.55 -5.49 -28.34
CA LYS A 13 1.94 -6.59 -29.09
C LYS A 13 2.19 -7.98 -28.53
N LYS A 14 3.10 -8.15 -27.57
CA LYS A 14 3.43 -9.48 -27.03
C LYS A 14 2.23 -10.10 -26.32
N ASP A 15 2.07 -11.43 -26.47
CA ASP A 15 1.07 -12.22 -25.73
C ASP A 15 1.32 -12.18 -24.22
N HIS A 16 2.59 -12.10 -23.83
CA HIS A 16 3.03 -11.96 -22.44
C HIS A 16 4.19 -10.97 -22.33
N ARG A 17 4.30 -10.32 -21.18
CA ARG A 17 5.32 -9.32 -20.87
C ARG A 17 6.00 -9.65 -19.56
N ARG A 18 7.32 -9.48 -19.52
CA ARG A 18 8.12 -9.61 -18.29
C ARG A 18 8.43 -8.22 -17.78
N ILE A 19 7.78 -7.84 -16.68
CA ILE A 19 7.80 -6.48 -16.14
C ILE A 19 8.33 -6.53 -14.72
N ILE A 20 9.33 -5.69 -14.43
CA ILE A 20 9.80 -5.48 -13.07
C ILE A 20 8.97 -4.37 -12.45
N GLY A 21 8.28 -4.68 -11.36
CA GLY A 21 7.61 -3.68 -10.53
C GLY A 21 8.49 -3.22 -9.39
N LEU A 22 8.55 -1.91 -9.16
CA LEU A 22 9.27 -1.28 -8.06
C LEU A 22 8.32 -0.52 -7.15
N MET A 23 8.38 -0.82 -5.86
CA MET A 23 7.64 -0.09 -4.83
C MET A 23 8.55 0.29 -3.67
N SER A 24 8.45 1.54 -3.23
CA SER A 24 9.10 2.03 -2.03
C SER A 24 8.03 2.64 -1.12
N GLY A 25 7.74 1.94 -0.03
CA GLY A 25 6.74 2.34 0.96
C GLY A 25 7.16 3.57 1.77
N THR A 26 6.23 4.06 2.59
CA THR A 26 6.51 5.14 3.57
C THR A 26 7.27 4.65 4.79
N SER A 27 7.44 3.34 4.95
CA SER A 27 8.27 2.69 5.98
C SER A 27 9.77 2.95 5.82
N LEU A 28 10.23 3.34 4.62
CA LEU A 28 11.64 3.60 4.28
C LEU A 28 12.57 2.43 4.62
N ASP A 29 12.05 1.20 4.65
CA ASP A 29 12.77 -0.04 4.94
C ASP A 29 13.55 -0.57 3.72
N GLY A 30 13.07 -0.29 2.51
CA GLY A 30 13.78 -0.59 1.28
C GLY A 30 12.98 -0.37 0.01
N LEU A 31 13.52 -0.92 -1.07
CA LEU A 31 12.92 -1.00 -2.39
C LEU A 31 12.47 -2.44 -2.66
N ASP A 32 11.17 -2.65 -2.78
CA ASP A 32 10.58 -3.90 -3.23
C ASP A 32 10.72 -4.03 -4.74
N ILE A 33 11.23 -5.17 -5.20
CA ILE A 33 11.46 -5.50 -6.61
C ILE A 33 10.74 -6.81 -6.91
N ALA A 34 9.70 -6.76 -7.74
CA ALA A 34 8.95 -7.94 -8.18
C ALA A 34 9.11 -8.14 -9.69
N LEU A 35 9.70 -9.26 -10.11
CA LEU A 35 9.67 -9.66 -11.51
C LEU A 35 8.36 -10.40 -11.79
N CYS A 36 7.53 -9.84 -12.66
CA CYS A 36 6.23 -10.38 -13.01
C CYS A 36 6.19 -10.83 -14.46
N LYS A 37 5.57 -11.99 -14.72
CA LYS A 37 5.08 -12.36 -16.05
C LYS A 37 3.59 -12.04 -16.12
N ILE A 38 3.21 -11.20 -17.07
CA ILE A 38 1.84 -10.71 -17.23
C ILE A 38 1.32 -11.08 -18.61
N THR A 39 0.13 -11.65 -18.69
CA THR A 39 -0.60 -11.95 -19.94
C THR A 39 -1.93 -11.23 -19.95
N GLY A 40 -2.39 -10.82 -21.13
CA GLY A 40 -3.65 -10.09 -21.28
C GLY A 40 -3.59 -8.63 -20.83
N SER A 41 -4.76 -8.01 -20.74
CA SER A 41 -4.98 -6.65 -20.19
C SER A 41 -6.40 -6.52 -19.63
N GLY A 42 -6.64 -5.49 -18.81
CA GLY A 42 -7.93 -5.28 -18.12
C GLY A 42 -8.34 -6.48 -17.25
N LEU A 43 -9.62 -6.83 -17.25
CA LEU A 43 -10.16 -7.96 -16.45
C LEU A 43 -9.71 -9.34 -16.96
N SER A 44 -9.02 -9.40 -18.11
CA SER A 44 -8.42 -10.63 -18.62
C SER A 44 -6.99 -10.85 -18.13
N THR A 45 -6.43 -9.89 -17.39
CA THR A 45 -5.04 -9.92 -16.95
C THR A 45 -4.79 -11.09 -16.02
N GLN A 46 -3.72 -11.83 -16.30
CA GLN A 46 -3.16 -12.81 -15.37
C GLN A 46 -1.73 -12.40 -15.04
N LEU A 47 -1.39 -12.47 -13.76
CA LEU A 47 -0.10 -12.08 -13.23
C LEU A 47 0.53 -13.24 -12.46
N ILE A 48 1.80 -13.51 -12.75
CA ILE A 48 2.62 -14.46 -12.00
C ILE A 48 3.86 -13.73 -11.52
N VAL A 49 4.08 -13.69 -10.20
CA VAL A 49 5.34 -13.21 -9.61
C VAL A 49 6.39 -14.31 -9.79
N GLN A 50 7.39 -14.08 -10.64
CA GLN A 50 8.46 -15.03 -10.93
C GLN A 50 9.60 -14.94 -9.90
N ALA A 51 9.86 -13.74 -9.39
CA ALA A 51 10.85 -13.49 -8.36
C ALA A 51 10.50 -12.22 -7.59
N PHE A 52 10.91 -12.15 -6.32
CA PHE A 52 10.71 -11.01 -5.44
C PHE A 52 11.92 -10.82 -4.52
N THR A 53 12.24 -9.57 -4.20
CA THR A 53 13.17 -9.21 -3.14
C THR A 53 12.85 -7.82 -2.60
N THR A 54 13.33 -7.52 -1.40
CA THR A 54 13.42 -6.16 -0.87
C THR A 54 14.89 -5.78 -0.74
N VAL A 55 15.30 -4.66 -1.33
CA VAL A 55 16.67 -4.12 -1.21
C VAL A 55 16.66 -2.99 -0.18
N SER A 56 17.33 -3.18 0.95
CA SER A 56 17.33 -2.19 2.02
C SER A 56 17.98 -0.87 1.59
N TYR A 57 17.41 0.24 2.03
CA TYR A 57 18.06 1.53 1.90
C TYR A 57 19.24 1.67 2.86
N SER A 58 20.29 2.36 2.41
CA SER A 58 21.37 2.76 3.29
C SER A 58 20.87 3.77 4.32
N GLU A 59 21.51 3.82 5.49
CA GLU A 59 21.16 4.79 6.54
C GLU A 59 21.22 6.24 6.03
N ASN A 60 22.17 6.54 5.14
CA ASN A 60 22.29 7.85 4.51
C ASN A 60 21.10 8.17 3.59
N MET A 61 20.64 7.21 2.78
CA MET A 61 19.47 7.40 1.92
C MET A 61 18.20 7.59 2.75
N VAL A 62 18.00 6.78 3.80
CA VAL A 62 16.89 6.96 4.75
C VAL A 62 16.92 8.35 5.38
N ALA A 63 18.08 8.78 5.90
CA ALA A 63 18.24 10.09 6.51
C ALA A 63 17.97 11.24 5.52
N ASN A 64 18.39 11.11 4.26
CA ASN A 64 18.12 12.11 3.23
C ASN A 64 16.63 12.17 2.84
N ILE A 65 15.95 11.04 2.70
CA ILE A 65 14.50 11.00 2.45
C ILE A 65 13.74 11.64 3.63
N GLN A 66 14.10 11.32 4.87
CA GLN A 66 13.49 11.92 6.07
C GLN A 66 13.67 13.43 6.18
N LYS A 67 14.70 14.02 5.54
CA LYS A 67 14.85 15.47 5.50
C LYS A 67 13.73 16.15 4.72
N VAL A 68 13.13 15.49 3.73
CA VAL A 68 12.13 16.07 2.83
C VAL A 68 10.74 15.44 2.95
N PHE A 69 10.64 14.21 3.45
CA PHE A 69 9.40 13.45 3.55
C PHE A 69 8.34 14.14 4.41
N SER A 70 7.14 14.30 3.86
CA SER A 70 5.95 14.84 4.54
C SER A 70 6.14 16.22 5.19
N LYS A 71 7.03 17.06 4.64
CA LYS A 71 7.27 18.44 5.11
C LYS A 71 6.78 19.47 4.11
N GLN A 72 6.11 20.51 4.62
CA GLN A 72 5.64 21.63 3.80
C GLN A 72 6.78 22.52 3.28
N GLN A 73 7.89 22.60 4.02
CA GLN A 73 9.06 23.40 3.66
C GLN A 73 10.30 22.51 3.68
N VAL A 74 11.05 22.53 2.58
CA VAL A 74 12.27 21.74 2.37
C VAL A 74 13.28 22.54 1.57
N HIS A 75 14.57 22.18 1.68
CA HIS A 75 15.59 22.72 0.79
C HIS A 75 15.40 22.17 -0.63
N LEU A 76 15.05 23.04 -1.57
CA LEU A 76 14.71 22.63 -2.94
C LEU A 76 15.88 21.94 -3.66
N GLU A 77 17.11 22.42 -3.45
CA GLU A 77 18.32 21.80 -4.00
C GLU A 77 18.50 20.36 -3.48
N ALA A 78 18.29 20.13 -2.19
CA ALA A 78 18.38 18.79 -1.61
C ALA A 78 17.30 17.85 -2.17
N LEU A 79 16.09 18.35 -2.39
CA LEU A 79 15.01 17.58 -3.01
C LEU A 79 15.34 17.21 -4.46
N ALA A 80 15.89 18.15 -5.24
CA ALA A 80 16.26 17.92 -6.63
C ALA A 80 17.40 16.89 -6.75
N ILE A 81 18.45 17.00 -5.92
CA ILE A 81 19.53 16.01 -5.88
C ILE A 81 18.98 14.63 -5.50
N LEU A 82 18.14 14.57 -4.46
CA LEU A 82 17.58 13.30 -3.99
C LEU A 82 16.70 12.62 -5.04
N ASN A 83 16.02 13.38 -5.90
CA ASN A 83 15.23 12.82 -7.01
C ASN A 83 16.08 11.95 -7.94
N GLU A 84 17.27 12.44 -8.28
CA GLU A 84 18.19 11.71 -9.14
C GLU A 84 18.88 10.58 -8.38
N GLU A 85 19.30 10.79 -7.13
CA GLU A 85 19.91 9.74 -6.30
C GLU A 85 18.99 8.52 -6.13
N VAL A 86 17.69 8.75 -5.90
CA VAL A 86 16.70 7.67 -5.77
C VAL A 86 16.52 6.95 -7.12
N GLY A 87 16.44 7.68 -8.23
CA GLY A 87 16.28 7.09 -9.56
C GLY A 87 17.49 6.23 -9.96
N ILE A 88 18.69 6.74 -9.69
CA ILE A 88 19.95 6.02 -9.91
C ILE A 88 19.97 4.74 -9.08
N PHE A 89 19.69 4.84 -7.78
CA PHE A 89 19.66 3.68 -6.89
C PHE A 89 18.65 2.63 -7.33
N HIS A 90 17.42 3.03 -7.70
CA HIS A 90 16.38 2.12 -8.19
C HIS A 90 16.82 1.37 -9.46
N GLY A 91 17.39 2.07 -10.44
CA GLY A 91 17.87 1.44 -11.68
C GLY A 91 19.08 0.51 -11.46
N GLN A 92 20.00 0.89 -10.59
CA GLN A 92 21.13 0.04 -10.20
C GLN A 92 20.67 -1.21 -9.45
N ALA A 93 19.74 -1.06 -8.50
CA ALA A 93 19.17 -2.17 -7.75
C ALA A 93 18.47 -3.19 -8.68
N VAL A 94 17.75 -2.71 -9.71
CA VAL A 94 17.18 -3.59 -10.76
C VAL A 94 18.26 -4.40 -11.45
N ARG A 95 19.31 -3.72 -11.94
CA ARG A 95 20.39 -4.36 -12.68
C ARG A 95 21.14 -5.39 -11.83
N GLU A 96 21.49 -5.04 -10.60
CA GLU A 96 22.11 -5.95 -9.65
C GLU A 96 21.23 -7.15 -9.34
N GLN A 97 19.92 -6.93 -9.20
CA GLN A 97 19.00 -8.01 -8.87
C GLN A 97 18.78 -8.98 -10.04
N LEU A 98 18.75 -8.48 -11.27
CA LEU A 98 18.71 -9.33 -12.46
C LEU A 98 19.95 -10.23 -12.56
N LEU A 99 21.14 -9.71 -12.22
CA LEU A 99 22.36 -10.53 -12.14
C LEU A 99 22.23 -11.62 -11.07
N LYS A 100 21.72 -11.30 -9.88
CA LYS A 100 21.50 -12.28 -8.79
C LYS A 100 20.46 -13.35 -9.17
N TRP A 101 19.44 -12.99 -9.94
CA TRP A 101 18.45 -13.92 -10.46
C TRP A 101 18.90 -14.67 -11.73
N ASN A 102 20.10 -14.36 -12.25
CA ASN A 102 20.64 -14.91 -13.49
C ASN A 102 19.70 -14.70 -14.69
N ILE A 103 19.21 -13.46 -14.84
CA ILE A 103 18.31 -13.04 -15.93
C ILE A 103 18.98 -11.93 -16.73
N ASP A 104 18.99 -12.07 -18.07
CA ASP A 104 19.52 -11.02 -18.94
C ASP A 104 18.55 -9.84 -18.99
N VAL A 105 19.09 -8.61 -18.95
CA VAL A 105 18.35 -7.35 -19.11
C VAL A 105 17.51 -7.36 -20.39
N LYS A 106 17.97 -8.02 -21.46
CA LYS A 106 17.25 -8.14 -22.74
C LYS A 106 15.96 -8.96 -22.64
N ASP A 107 15.85 -9.83 -21.64
CA ASP A 107 14.66 -10.65 -21.40
C ASP A 107 13.58 -9.89 -20.61
N ILE A 108 13.85 -8.66 -20.19
CA ILE A 108 12.92 -7.79 -19.49
C ILE A 108 12.36 -6.75 -20.45
N ASP A 109 11.05 -6.62 -20.44
CA ASP A 109 10.32 -5.71 -21.32
C ASP A 109 10.29 -4.30 -20.75
N LEU A 110 9.89 -4.18 -19.48
CA LEU A 110 9.66 -2.90 -18.81
C LEU A 110 10.12 -2.94 -17.35
N VAL A 111 10.49 -1.77 -16.84
CA VAL A 111 10.50 -1.46 -15.40
C VAL A 111 9.31 -0.55 -15.11
N ALA A 112 8.63 -0.77 -13.99
CA ALA A 112 7.53 0.02 -13.50
C ALA A 112 7.94 0.64 -12.16
N SER A 113 8.24 1.95 -12.14
CA SER A 113 8.69 2.63 -10.93
C SER A 113 7.62 3.53 -10.33
N HIS A 114 7.15 3.18 -9.13
CA HIS A 114 6.37 4.12 -8.33
C HIS A 114 7.20 5.35 -7.91
N GLY A 115 8.49 5.15 -7.67
CA GLY A 115 9.35 6.09 -6.96
C GLY A 115 9.10 6.09 -5.45
N GLN A 116 9.55 7.15 -4.79
CA GLN A 116 9.36 7.42 -3.36
C GLN A 116 8.40 8.60 -3.19
N THR A 117 7.25 8.40 -2.55
CA THR A 117 6.36 9.51 -2.20
C THR A 117 7.06 10.44 -1.21
N ILE A 118 7.15 11.72 -1.56
CA ILE A 118 7.65 12.80 -0.67
C ILE A 118 6.50 13.58 -0.07
N PHE A 119 5.48 13.87 -0.88
CA PHE A 119 4.32 14.62 -0.41
C PHE A 119 3.04 14.18 -1.14
N HIS A 120 1.94 14.12 -0.40
CA HIS A 120 0.62 13.83 -0.94
C HIS A 120 -0.36 14.84 -0.33
N ALA A 121 -0.99 15.63 -1.19
CA ALA A 121 -1.82 16.76 -0.83
C ALA A 121 -3.08 16.77 -1.70
N PRO A 122 -4.06 15.90 -1.43
CA PRO A 122 -5.39 16.03 -2.01
C PRO A 122 -6.10 17.28 -1.45
N ALA A 123 -7.07 17.80 -2.20
CA ALA A 123 -7.86 18.98 -1.86
C ALA A 123 -8.61 18.81 -0.53
N SER A 124 -9.05 17.59 -0.26
CA SER A 124 -9.66 17.16 1.00
C SER A 124 -8.76 17.42 2.22
N PHE A 125 -7.44 17.33 2.06
CA PHE A 125 -6.47 17.54 3.14
C PHE A 125 -5.91 18.94 3.20
N HIS A 126 -5.44 19.52 2.08
CA HIS A 126 -4.82 20.84 2.15
C HIS A 126 -5.84 21.98 2.27
N LYS A 127 -7.13 21.75 1.96
CA LYS A 127 -8.26 22.69 2.15
C LYS A 127 -8.04 24.09 1.56
N GLN A 128 -7.17 24.19 0.55
CA GLN A 128 -6.90 25.46 -0.14
C GLN A 128 -7.91 25.62 -1.26
N VAL A 129 -8.69 26.70 -1.17
CA VAL A 129 -9.75 27.00 -2.15
C VAL A 129 -9.15 27.17 -3.54
N ASN A 130 -9.81 26.61 -4.56
CA ASN A 130 -9.41 26.68 -5.97
C ASN A 130 -8.01 26.14 -6.27
N ARG A 131 -7.51 25.17 -5.49
CA ARG A 131 -6.27 24.44 -5.76
C ARG A 131 -6.56 22.97 -6.09
N PRO A 132 -5.85 22.38 -7.07
CA PRO A 132 -6.06 20.98 -7.46
C PRO A 132 -5.43 20.02 -6.45
N ASN A 133 -5.81 18.75 -6.53
CA ASN A 133 -5.07 17.67 -5.89
C ASN A 133 -3.61 17.68 -6.35
N ALA A 134 -2.68 17.36 -5.46
CA ALA A 134 -1.25 17.29 -5.77
C ALA A 134 -0.59 16.10 -5.08
N SER A 135 0.43 15.53 -5.73
CA SER A 135 1.33 14.57 -5.12
C SER A 135 2.69 14.66 -5.79
N LEU A 136 3.74 14.36 -5.05
CA LEU A 136 5.12 14.30 -5.54
C LEU A 136 5.75 12.97 -5.15
N GLN A 137 6.12 12.21 -6.17
CA GLN A 137 6.98 11.05 -6.08
C GLN A 137 8.33 11.45 -6.69
N ILE A 138 9.41 11.13 -6.00
CA ILE A 138 10.78 11.30 -6.51
C ILE A 138 11.37 9.95 -6.90
N GLY A 139 12.47 9.98 -7.64
CA GLY A 139 13.04 8.80 -8.28
C GLY A 139 12.83 8.91 -9.78
N ASP A 140 13.68 9.71 -10.40
CA ASP A 140 13.53 10.07 -11.81
C ASP A 140 13.50 8.85 -12.74
N GLY A 141 12.48 8.78 -13.59
CA GLY A 141 12.26 7.65 -14.48
C GLY A 141 13.33 7.51 -15.57
N ASP A 142 13.92 8.62 -16.02
CA ASP A 142 15.00 8.58 -17.01
C ASP A 142 16.29 8.03 -16.40
N HIS A 143 16.59 8.37 -15.14
CA HIS A 143 17.70 7.74 -14.40
C HIS A 143 17.46 6.25 -14.16
N VAL A 144 16.24 5.84 -13.79
CA VAL A 144 15.90 4.41 -13.66
C VAL A 144 16.10 3.69 -15.00
N ALA A 145 15.60 4.26 -16.11
CA ALA A 145 15.75 3.69 -17.45
C ALA A 145 17.22 3.59 -17.89
N ARG A 146 18.00 4.66 -17.66
CA ARG A 146 19.43 4.73 -17.97
C ARG A 146 20.23 3.68 -17.20
N GLU A 147 20.08 3.60 -15.89
CA GLU A 147 20.90 2.73 -15.04
C GLU A 147 20.51 1.24 -15.21
N SER A 148 19.22 0.94 -15.41
CA SER A 148 18.74 -0.42 -15.66
C SER A 148 18.96 -0.90 -17.10
N GLY A 149 19.02 0.03 -18.07
CA GLY A 149 19.06 -0.29 -19.51
C GLY A 149 17.72 -0.76 -20.08
N ILE A 150 16.61 -0.53 -19.36
CA ILE A 150 15.26 -1.02 -19.68
C ILE A 150 14.32 0.18 -19.86
N ILE A 151 13.31 0.05 -20.72
CA ILE A 151 12.26 1.07 -20.84
C ILE A 151 11.50 1.12 -19.52
N THR A 152 11.37 2.32 -18.94
CA THR A 152 10.73 2.51 -17.64
C THR A 152 9.40 3.22 -17.79
N VAL A 153 8.36 2.72 -17.12
CA VAL A 153 7.11 3.43 -16.87
C VAL A 153 7.16 3.95 -15.43
N ALA A 154 7.10 5.26 -15.24
CA ALA A 154 7.20 5.89 -13.92
C ALA A 154 6.00 6.81 -13.63
N ASP A 155 5.96 7.41 -12.45
CA ASP A 155 5.10 8.57 -12.14
C ASP A 155 3.59 8.30 -12.31
N PHE A 156 3.15 7.14 -11.82
CA PHE A 156 1.79 6.61 -11.99
C PHE A 156 0.69 7.52 -11.42
N ARG A 157 0.99 8.32 -10.39
CA ARG A 157 -0.02 9.17 -9.74
C ARG A 157 -0.42 10.39 -10.56
N GLN A 158 0.49 10.97 -11.36
CA GLN A 158 0.23 12.25 -12.03
C GLN A 158 -0.87 12.17 -13.06
N ARG A 159 -1.03 11.04 -13.75
CA ARG A 159 -2.13 10.88 -14.71
C ARG A 159 -3.48 10.80 -14.02
N HIS A 160 -3.55 10.14 -12.86
CA HIS A 160 -4.77 10.13 -12.05
C HIS A 160 -5.10 11.53 -11.52
N LEU A 161 -4.09 12.29 -11.07
CA LEU A 161 -4.24 13.71 -10.69
C LEU A 161 -4.71 14.59 -11.86
N ALA A 162 -4.12 14.42 -13.05
CA ALA A 162 -4.48 15.17 -14.25
C ALA A 162 -5.92 14.87 -14.72
N ALA A 163 -6.42 13.66 -14.46
CA ALA A 163 -7.81 13.27 -14.67
C ALA A 163 -8.77 13.76 -13.57
N GLY A 164 -8.29 14.53 -12.58
CA GLY A 164 -9.08 15.08 -11.48
C GLY A 164 -9.24 14.14 -10.28
N GLY A 165 -8.59 12.98 -10.27
CA GLY A 165 -8.51 12.11 -9.11
C GLY A 165 -7.52 12.61 -8.06
N GLU A 166 -7.43 11.93 -6.91
CA GLU A 166 -6.53 12.31 -5.83
C GLU A 166 -5.10 11.77 -6.02
N GLY A 167 -4.85 10.88 -6.99
CA GLY A 167 -3.54 10.22 -7.16
C GLY A 167 -3.36 8.98 -6.27
N ALA A 168 -4.35 8.62 -5.45
CA ALA A 168 -4.35 7.47 -4.55
C ALA A 168 -5.80 7.01 -4.23
N PRO A 169 -5.99 5.80 -3.67
CA PRO A 169 -5.07 4.68 -3.69
C PRO A 169 -5.07 3.98 -5.06
N LEU A 170 -3.90 3.89 -5.70
CA LEU A 170 -3.75 3.22 -7.02
C LEU A 170 -3.89 1.69 -6.92
N VAL A 171 -3.65 1.14 -5.73
CA VAL A 171 -3.80 -0.28 -5.41
C VAL A 171 -5.20 -0.79 -5.76
N THR A 172 -6.25 0.01 -5.53
CA THR A 172 -7.65 -0.35 -5.84
C THR A 172 -7.85 -0.78 -7.28
N TYR A 173 -7.17 -0.11 -8.23
CA TYR A 173 -7.30 -0.44 -9.64
C TYR A 173 -6.68 -1.79 -9.95
N GLY A 174 -5.44 -2.02 -9.50
CA GLY A 174 -4.79 -3.31 -9.74
C GLY A 174 -5.45 -4.45 -8.96
N ASP A 175 -5.96 -4.18 -7.75
CA ASP A 175 -6.76 -5.13 -6.98
C ASP A 175 -8.02 -5.53 -7.74
N HIS A 176 -8.71 -4.56 -8.36
CA HIS A 176 -9.88 -4.84 -9.20
C HIS A 176 -9.53 -5.71 -10.41
N LEU A 177 -8.44 -5.40 -11.13
CA LEU A 177 -8.05 -6.18 -12.30
C LEU A 177 -7.64 -7.61 -11.96
N LEU A 178 -6.94 -7.82 -10.83
CA LEU A 178 -6.43 -9.14 -10.45
C LEU A 178 -7.45 -9.98 -9.69
N PHE A 179 -8.29 -9.35 -8.86
CA PHE A 179 -9.05 -10.05 -7.85
C PHE A 179 -10.56 -9.86 -7.96
N ALA A 180 -11.08 -9.11 -8.93
CA ALA A 180 -12.53 -9.11 -9.18
C ALA A 180 -13.03 -10.53 -9.49
N SER A 181 -14.17 -10.89 -8.90
CA SER A 181 -14.81 -12.19 -9.10
C SER A 181 -16.27 -12.00 -9.49
N LYS A 182 -16.76 -12.88 -10.38
CA LYS A 182 -18.18 -12.95 -10.72
C LYS A 182 -18.99 -13.64 -9.63
N ASP A 183 -18.34 -14.51 -8.86
CA ASP A 183 -19.00 -15.43 -7.93
C ASP A 183 -18.77 -15.03 -6.47
N LYS A 184 -17.71 -14.27 -6.17
CA LYS A 184 -17.28 -13.97 -4.81
C LYS A 184 -17.21 -12.47 -4.54
N THR A 185 -17.67 -12.07 -3.36
CA THR A 185 -17.39 -10.77 -2.76
C THR A 185 -16.08 -10.89 -1.99
N ARG A 186 -15.13 -9.98 -2.25
CA ARG A 186 -13.79 -10.03 -1.66
C ARG A 186 -13.48 -8.81 -0.83
N ILE A 187 -12.81 -9.05 0.28
CA ILE A 187 -12.21 -8.01 1.11
C ILE A 187 -10.72 -8.24 1.12
N LEU A 188 -9.97 -7.31 0.53
CA LEU A 188 -8.51 -7.37 0.49
C LEU A 188 -7.98 -6.43 1.56
N ILE A 189 -7.11 -6.91 2.44
CA ILE A 189 -6.60 -6.14 3.58
C ILE A 189 -5.09 -6.14 3.52
N ASN A 190 -4.50 -4.97 3.28
CA ASN A 190 -3.07 -4.78 3.34
C ASN A 190 -2.67 -4.30 4.74
N ILE A 191 -1.81 -5.04 5.43
CA ILE A 191 -1.34 -4.70 6.78
C ILE A 191 0.10 -4.17 6.67
N GLY A 192 0.23 -2.93 6.20
CA GLY A 192 1.50 -2.18 6.17
C GLY A 192 1.72 -1.38 7.45
N GLY A 193 2.37 -0.21 7.35
CA GLY A 193 2.42 0.74 8.48
C GLY A 193 1.03 1.20 8.90
N ILE A 194 0.21 1.59 7.91
CA ILE A 194 -1.24 1.76 8.01
C ILE A 194 -1.89 0.54 7.38
N ALA A 195 -2.96 0.05 8.00
CA ALA A 195 -3.76 -1.02 7.43
C ALA A 195 -4.84 -0.39 6.53
N ASN A 196 -4.99 -0.93 5.33
CA ASN A 196 -6.04 -0.53 4.39
C ASN A 196 -6.86 -1.73 3.94
N LEU A 197 -8.10 -1.45 3.54
CA LEU A 197 -9.10 -2.42 3.15
C LEU A 197 -9.70 -2.01 1.81
N THR A 198 -9.72 -2.95 0.86
CA THR A 198 -10.47 -2.85 -0.40
C THR A 198 -11.63 -3.82 -0.36
N PHE A 199 -12.86 -3.29 -0.33
CA PHE A 199 -14.10 -4.05 -0.43
C PHE A 199 -14.57 -4.11 -1.89
N MET A 200 -14.78 -5.32 -2.37
CA MET A 200 -15.11 -5.61 -3.76
C MET A 200 -16.29 -6.58 -3.85
N PRO A 201 -17.52 -6.06 -4.08
CA PRO A 201 -18.68 -6.90 -4.32
C PRO A 201 -18.48 -7.90 -5.45
N LYS A 202 -19.21 -9.03 -5.41
CA LYS A 202 -19.33 -9.91 -6.58
C LYS A 202 -19.85 -9.12 -7.78
N THR A 203 -19.31 -9.40 -8.97
CA THR A 203 -19.62 -8.66 -10.21
C THR A 203 -19.37 -7.16 -10.14
N ALA A 204 -18.61 -6.67 -9.16
CA ALA A 204 -18.37 -5.26 -8.98
C ALA A 204 -17.81 -4.63 -10.25
N ASN A 205 -18.46 -3.60 -10.74
CA ASN A 205 -17.79 -2.57 -11.51
C ASN A 205 -16.95 -1.71 -10.56
N LEU A 206 -15.89 -1.10 -11.09
CA LEU A 206 -14.91 -0.38 -10.28
C LEU A 206 -15.51 0.73 -9.39
N ASN A 207 -16.61 1.34 -9.82
CA ASN A 207 -17.35 2.34 -9.04
C ASN A 207 -18.01 1.80 -7.76
N GLN A 208 -18.11 0.48 -7.63
CA GLN A 208 -18.62 -0.20 -6.44
C GLN A 208 -17.48 -0.68 -5.52
N VAL A 209 -16.23 -0.56 -5.96
CA VAL A 209 -15.06 -0.92 -5.15
C VAL A 209 -14.78 0.23 -4.19
N ILE A 210 -14.73 -0.10 -2.91
CA ILE A 210 -14.45 0.87 -1.84
C ILE A 210 -13.07 0.56 -1.30
N SER A 211 -12.16 1.53 -1.32
CA SER A 211 -10.88 1.46 -0.62
C SER A 211 -10.86 2.45 0.53
N THR A 212 -10.43 2.02 1.70
CA THR A 212 -10.34 2.86 2.90
C THR A 212 -9.17 2.43 3.77
N ASP A 213 -8.60 3.36 4.53
CA ASP A 213 -7.74 3.00 5.65
C ASP A 213 -8.60 2.59 6.85
N VAL A 214 -8.16 1.57 7.58
CA VAL A 214 -8.88 1.03 8.75
C VAL A 214 -8.24 1.42 10.07
N GLY A 215 -7.03 1.99 10.04
CA GLY A 215 -6.26 2.41 11.20
C GLY A 215 -4.80 1.96 11.12
N PRO A 216 -4.04 2.00 12.23
CA PRO A 216 -2.65 1.59 12.22
C PRO A 216 -2.52 0.08 11.99
N GLY A 217 -1.63 -0.29 11.06
CA GLY A 217 -1.14 -1.66 10.87
C GLY A 217 0.02 -1.90 11.84
N ASN A 218 1.24 -1.87 11.32
CA ASN A 218 2.46 -2.07 12.10
C ASN A 218 3.04 -0.79 12.70
N THR A 219 2.64 0.41 12.23
CA THR A 219 3.36 1.67 12.53
C THR A 219 3.55 1.95 14.03
N LEU A 220 2.50 1.76 14.85
CA LEU A 220 2.55 1.99 16.29
C LEU A 220 3.41 0.95 17.00
N MET A 221 3.24 -0.33 16.65
CA MET A 221 4.04 -1.42 17.23
C MET A 221 5.53 -1.23 16.90
N ASP A 222 5.85 -0.90 15.65
CA ASP A 222 7.23 -0.72 15.20
C ASP A 222 7.86 0.52 15.82
N ALA A 223 7.11 1.62 15.95
CA ALA A 223 7.57 2.83 16.63
C ALA A 223 7.89 2.54 18.10
N TYR A 224 7.00 1.82 18.80
CA TYR A 224 7.18 1.44 20.19
C TYR A 224 8.38 0.50 20.39
N VAL A 225 8.57 -0.46 19.48
CA VAL A 225 9.75 -1.34 19.48
C VAL A 225 11.04 -0.56 19.30
N ARG A 226 11.09 0.39 18.36
CA ARG A 226 12.29 1.21 18.14
C ARG A 226 12.65 2.05 19.35
N GLU A 227 11.66 2.56 20.07
CA GLU A 227 11.87 3.39 21.25
C GLU A 227 12.35 2.59 22.46
N HIS A 228 11.74 1.43 22.73
CA HIS A 228 11.96 0.71 24.00
C HIS A 228 12.82 -0.56 23.87
N PHE A 229 13.06 -1.07 22.66
CA PHE A 229 13.73 -2.36 22.42
C PHE A 229 14.87 -2.25 21.39
N SER A 230 15.59 -1.11 21.40
CA SER A 230 16.77 -0.91 20.56
C SER A 230 17.77 -2.08 20.68
N PRO A 231 18.35 -2.57 19.57
CA PRO A 231 18.35 -2.03 18.20
C PRO A 231 17.23 -2.57 17.30
N MET A 232 16.18 -3.17 17.85
CA MET A 232 15.13 -3.81 17.05
C MET A 232 14.23 -2.77 16.37
N ARG A 233 13.77 -3.07 15.14
CA ARG A 233 12.95 -2.16 14.33
C ARG A 233 11.46 -2.46 14.37
N TYR A 234 11.09 -3.71 14.68
CA TYR A 234 9.72 -4.23 14.75
C TYR A 234 9.68 -5.49 15.64
N ASP A 235 8.49 -5.90 16.09
CA ASP A 235 8.33 -7.10 16.92
C ASP A 235 8.31 -8.38 16.05
N LYS A 236 9.49 -8.92 15.78
CA LYS A 236 9.65 -10.09 14.91
C LYS A 236 8.86 -11.28 15.44
N ASN A 237 7.97 -11.84 14.59
CA ASN A 237 7.09 -12.95 14.92
C ASN A 237 6.22 -12.73 16.17
N SER A 238 5.91 -11.48 16.52
CA SER A 238 5.19 -11.08 17.74
C SER A 238 5.83 -11.60 19.05
N SER A 239 7.16 -11.70 19.07
CA SER A 239 7.94 -12.26 20.18
C SER A 239 7.78 -11.51 21.51
N PHE A 240 7.53 -10.20 21.46
CA PHE A 240 7.30 -9.36 22.62
C PHE A 240 5.81 -9.32 22.98
N ALA A 241 4.95 -9.04 22.00
CA ALA A 241 3.51 -8.95 22.21
C ALA A 241 2.92 -10.25 22.79
N LYS A 242 3.43 -11.43 22.39
CA LYS A 242 2.99 -12.73 22.94
C LYS A 242 3.29 -12.93 24.43
N LYS A 243 4.25 -12.19 24.99
CA LYS A 243 4.60 -12.26 26.42
C LYS A 243 3.72 -11.36 27.28
N GLY A 244 3.03 -10.42 26.64
CA GLY A 244 2.17 -9.47 27.31
C GLY A 244 0.73 -9.95 27.45
N LYS A 245 -0.04 -9.17 28.19
CA LYS A 245 -1.47 -9.28 28.35
C LYS A 245 -2.12 -7.99 27.84
N VAL A 246 -3.20 -8.16 27.08
CA VAL A 246 -3.99 -7.02 26.59
C VAL A 246 -4.57 -6.26 27.80
N ASN A 247 -4.25 -4.97 27.91
CA ASN A 247 -4.87 -4.09 28.87
C ASN A 247 -6.16 -3.51 28.29
N THR A 248 -7.29 -3.81 28.92
CA THR A 248 -8.61 -3.46 28.40
C THR A 248 -8.85 -1.93 28.39
N SER A 249 -8.32 -1.22 29.38
CA SER A 249 -8.58 0.22 29.54
C SER A 249 -7.77 1.06 28.55
N MET A 250 -6.50 0.69 28.35
CA MET A 250 -5.69 1.23 27.26
C MET A 250 -6.30 0.89 25.90
N LEU A 251 -6.75 -0.36 25.69
CA LEU A 251 -7.41 -0.75 24.44
C LEU A 251 -8.66 0.10 24.18
N ASN A 252 -9.48 0.35 25.19
CA ASN A 252 -10.68 1.19 25.06
C ASN A 252 -10.32 2.65 24.74
N ALA A 253 -9.26 3.19 25.35
CA ALA A 253 -8.76 4.52 25.02
C ALA A 253 -8.26 4.61 23.57
N LEU A 254 -7.53 3.60 23.10
CA LEU A 254 -7.10 3.51 21.69
C LEU A 254 -8.29 3.45 20.74
N LEU A 255 -9.31 2.66 21.07
CA LEU A 255 -10.54 2.50 20.26
C LEU A 255 -11.46 3.72 20.26
N SER A 256 -11.28 4.67 21.18
CA SER A 256 -12.04 5.93 21.20
C SER A 256 -11.54 6.99 20.22
N HIS A 257 -10.50 6.69 19.44
CA HIS A 257 -9.96 7.64 18.47
C HIS A 257 -10.99 7.98 17.37
N ASP A 258 -11.29 9.27 17.17
CA ASP A 258 -12.34 9.78 16.27
C ASP A 258 -12.28 9.20 14.85
N PHE A 259 -11.08 9.00 14.31
CA PHE A 259 -10.87 8.39 12.99
C PHE A 259 -11.64 7.07 12.80
N LEU A 260 -11.70 6.22 13.83
CA LEU A 260 -12.37 4.91 13.75
C LEU A 260 -13.88 5.03 13.57
N HIS A 261 -14.46 6.19 13.92
CA HIS A 261 -15.89 6.45 13.85
C HIS A 261 -16.31 7.26 12.61
N LEU A 262 -15.36 7.68 11.77
CA LEU A 262 -15.65 8.30 10.48
C LEU A 262 -16.23 7.29 9.48
N HIS A 263 -17.14 7.73 8.62
CA HIS A 263 -17.68 6.92 7.53
C HIS A 263 -16.61 6.58 6.49
N MET A 264 -16.71 5.38 5.89
CA MET A 264 -15.90 4.99 4.74
C MET A 264 -16.42 5.65 3.44
N PRO A 265 -15.54 5.97 2.46
CA PRO A 265 -14.09 5.81 2.50
C PRO A 265 -13.40 6.94 3.27
N LYS A 266 -12.31 6.61 3.96
CA LYS A 266 -11.47 7.54 4.72
C LYS A 266 -10.00 7.15 4.61
N THR A 267 -9.10 8.11 4.79
CA THR A 267 -7.65 7.90 4.72
C THR A 267 -6.96 8.48 5.94
N THR A 268 -5.81 7.92 6.30
CA THR A 268 -5.02 8.31 7.47
C THR A 268 -3.54 8.01 7.26
N GLY A 269 -2.71 8.48 8.18
CA GLY A 269 -1.27 8.27 8.16
C GLY A 269 -0.67 8.31 9.57
N PRO A 270 0.67 8.21 9.66
CA PRO A 270 1.40 8.30 10.93
C PRO A 270 1.14 9.61 11.70
N GLU A 271 0.65 10.65 11.04
CA GLU A 271 0.26 11.91 11.67
C GLU A 271 -0.95 11.80 12.60
N ALA A 272 -1.82 10.81 12.40
CA ALA A 272 -2.98 10.56 13.27
C ALA A 272 -2.69 9.51 14.35
N PHE A 273 -1.81 8.55 14.05
CA PHE A 273 -1.45 7.45 14.94
C PHE A 273 0.06 7.48 15.22
N ASP A 274 0.46 8.26 16.22
CA ASP A 274 1.85 8.41 16.67
C ASP A 274 2.07 7.93 18.12
N LEU A 275 3.32 7.96 18.57
CA LEU A 275 3.67 7.55 19.94
C LEU A 275 3.11 8.48 21.01
N LYS A 276 2.91 9.77 20.70
CA LYS A 276 2.28 10.71 21.65
C LYS A 276 0.84 10.29 21.93
N PHE A 277 0.10 9.87 20.91
CA PHE A 277 -1.23 9.31 21.09
C PHE A 277 -1.18 8.03 21.95
N VAL A 278 -0.20 7.15 21.73
CA VAL A 278 0.00 5.95 22.57
C VAL A 278 0.26 6.32 24.03
N ASP A 279 1.10 7.32 24.31
CA ASP A 279 1.40 7.80 25.66
C ASP A 279 0.14 8.31 26.39
N THR A 280 -0.75 9.01 25.68
CA THR A 280 -2.04 9.43 26.26
C THR A 280 -2.94 8.25 26.61
N CYS A 281 -2.91 7.17 25.81
CA CYS A 281 -3.68 5.96 26.07
C CYS A 281 -3.08 5.11 27.21
N ILE A 282 -1.76 5.14 27.35
CA ILE A 282 -1.02 4.54 28.48
C ILE A 282 -1.46 5.16 29.81
N ALA A 283 -1.79 6.45 29.86
CA ALA A 283 -2.28 7.05 31.10
C ALA A 283 -3.54 6.35 31.65
N ALA A 284 -4.40 5.81 30.76
CA ALA A 284 -5.55 5.00 31.15
C ALA A 284 -5.14 3.62 31.71
N TYR A 285 -4.05 3.03 31.22
CA TYR A 285 -3.44 1.81 31.79
C TYR A 285 -3.03 2.04 33.25
N VAL A 286 -2.31 3.15 33.51
CA VAL A 286 -1.72 3.44 34.83
C VAL A 286 -2.80 3.70 35.87
N LYS A 287 -3.88 4.39 35.50
CA LYS A 287 -4.99 4.74 36.41
C LYS A 287 -5.68 3.51 37.00
N ASP A 288 -5.84 2.44 36.24
CA ASP A 288 -6.52 1.22 36.69
C ASP A 288 -5.62 0.27 37.50
N ASN A 289 -4.32 0.55 37.54
CA ASN A 289 -3.34 -0.23 38.29
C ASN A 289 -2.70 0.64 39.40
N VAL A 290 -3.54 1.03 40.36
CA VAL A 290 -3.26 2.06 41.40
C VAL A 290 -2.03 1.75 42.28
N ASP A 291 -1.59 0.48 42.37
CA ASP A 291 -0.38 0.06 43.13
C ASP A 291 0.94 0.16 42.35
N LEU A 292 0.94 0.66 41.10
CA LEU A 292 2.11 0.59 40.22
C LEU A 292 2.92 1.90 40.06
N ASN A 293 2.61 2.94 40.85
CA ASN A 293 3.05 4.32 40.60
C ASN A 293 4.55 4.66 40.81
N SER A 294 5.48 3.71 41.05
CA SER A 294 6.90 4.08 41.24
C SER A 294 7.95 3.34 40.42
N ASP A 295 7.65 2.21 39.75
CA ASP A 295 8.69 1.43 39.02
C ASP A 295 8.22 0.78 37.69
N ILE A 296 7.05 1.16 37.14
CA ILE A 296 6.51 0.59 35.88
C ILE A 296 7.51 0.62 34.73
N GLU A 297 8.18 1.76 34.51
CA GLU A 297 9.11 1.95 33.39
C GLU A 297 10.30 0.98 33.42
N LYS A 298 10.53 0.27 34.54
CA LYS A 298 11.66 -0.64 34.72
C LYS A 298 11.30 -2.11 34.65
N THR A 299 10.01 -2.47 34.57
CA THR A 299 9.61 -3.88 34.49
C THR A 299 9.35 -4.28 33.04
N GLY A 300 10.11 -5.23 32.51
CA GLY A 300 9.96 -5.70 31.11
C GLY A 300 8.54 -6.20 30.77
N SER A 301 7.73 -6.58 31.77
CA SER A 301 6.33 -7.00 31.57
C SER A 301 5.44 -5.88 31.03
N TYR A 302 5.64 -4.64 31.48
CA TYR A 302 4.79 -3.51 31.08
C TYR A 302 4.86 -3.24 29.57
N HIS A 303 6.08 -3.20 29.01
CA HIS A 303 6.26 -2.97 27.58
C HIS A 303 5.68 -4.11 26.73
N PHE A 304 5.69 -5.35 27.24
CA PHE A 304 5.03 -6.47 26.58
C PHE A 304 3.51 -6.30 26.58
N ASP A 305 2.92 -5.83 27.68
CA ASP A 305 1.48 -5.56 27.78
C ASP A 305 1.05 -4.44 26.83
N VAL A 306 1.87 -3.39 26.68
CA VAL A 306 1.63 -2.33 25.68
C VAL A 306 1.64 -2.91 24.27
N LEU A 307 2.66 -3.70 23.89
CA LEU A 307 2.73 -4.31 22.56
C LEU A 307 1.59 -5.31 22.30
N ALA A 308 1.19 -6.10 23.30
CA ALA A 308 0.03 -6.97 23.21
C ALA A 308 -1.26 -6.16 22.96
N THR A 309 -1.39 -5.02 23.63
CA THR A 309 -2.54 -4.13 23.52
C THR A 309 -2.59 -3.44 22.15
N LEU A 310 -1.46 -2.94 21.65
CA LEU A 310 -1.34 -2.35 20.31
C LEU A 310 -1.63 -3.39 19.21
N ASN A 311 -1.16 -4.62 19.39
CA ASN A 311 -1.46 -5.72 18.46
C ASN A 311 -2.97 -6.03 18.38
N MET A 312 -3.62 -6.15 19.55
CA MET A 312 -5.07 -6.34 19.64
C MET A 312 -5.85 -5.13 19.07
N PHE A 313 -5.34 -3.92 19.27
CA PHE A 313 -5.93 -2.71 18.71
C PHE A 313 -5.97 -2.75 17.18
N THR A 314 -4.85 -3.05 16.51
CA THR A 314 -4.82 -3.26 15.06
C THR A 314 -5.80 -4.34 14.61
N ALA A 315 -5.85 -5.48 15.33
CA ALA A 315 -6.78 -6.56 15.01
C ALA A 315 -8.25 -6.12 15.09
N LYS A 316 -8.61 -5.34 16.13
CA LYS A 316 -9.97 -4.79 16.30
C LYS A 316 -10.31 -3.75 15.24
N CYS A 317 -9.39 -2.86 14.88
CA CYS A 317 -9.57 -1.91 13.79
C CYS A 317 -9.93 -2.64 12.50
N ILE A 318 -9.17 -3.68 12.14
CA ILE A 318 -9.43 -4.51 10.95
C ILE A 318 -10.81 -5.19 11.06
N ALA A 319 -11.08 -5.89 12.16
CA ALA A 319 -12.33 -6.63 12.33
C ALA A 319 -13.56 -5.72 12.31
N MET A 320 -13.51 -4.54 12.94
CA MET A 320 -14.60 -3.56 12.92
C MET A 320 -14.96 -3.14 11.50
N HIS A 321 -13.96 -2.80 10.68
CA HIS A 321 -14.21 -2.35 9.30
C HIS A 321 -14.64 -3.50 8.38
N VAL A 322 -14.09 -4.70 8.57
CA VAL A 322 -14.61 -5.90 7.88
C VAL A 322 -16.10 -6.07 8.19
N LEU A 323 -16.48 -6.10 9.47
CA LEU A 323 -17.88 -6.25 9.89
C LEU A 323 -18.77 -5.11 9.38
N GLU A 324 -18.25 -3.88 9.28
CA GLU A 324 -18.96 -2.76 8.68
C GLU A 324 -19.22 -2.98 7.18
N CYS A 325 -18.22 -3.44 6.42
CA CYS A 325 -18.41 -3.83 5.02
C CYS A 325 -19.48 -4.93 4.90
N LEU A 326 -19.45 -5.95 5.75
CA LEU A 326 -20.43 -7.05 5.72
C LEU A 326 -21.86 -6.60 6.01
N LYS A 327 -22.06 -5.61 6.90
CA LYS A 327 -23.39 -5.04 7.17
C LYS A 327 -24.01 -4.35 5.95
N ASN A 328 -23.17 -3.83 5.05
CA ASN A 328 -23.58 -3.10 3.86
C ASN A 328 -23.78 -4.02 2.63
N ILE A 329 -23.53 -5.32 2.77
CA ILE A 329 -23.82 -6.30 1.71
C ILE A 329 -25.34 -6.60 1.71
N ASP A 330 -25.90 -6.83 0.52
CA ASP A 330 -27.28 -7.32 0.38
C ASP A 330 -27.47 -8.60 1.22
N LYS A 331 -28.54 -8.63 2.03
CA LYS A 331 -28.89 -9.75 2.92
C LYS A 331 -29.05 -11.08 2.17
N ASN A 332 -29.21 -11.04 0.85
CA ASN A 332 -29.31 -12.22 -0.01
C ASN A 332 -27.96 -12.83 -0.43
N VAL A 333 -26.83 -12.21 -0.06
CA VAL A 333 -25.50 -12.79 -0.32
C VAL A 333 -25.20 -13.84 0.76
N ASP A 334 -24.88 -15.05 0.31
CA ASP A 334 -24.42 -16.11 1.21
C ASP A 334 -23.08 -15.71 1.84
N ILE A 335 -22.93 -15.91 3.15
CA ILE A 335 -21.67 -15.69 3.86
C ILE A 335 -20.53 -16.52 3.27
N ASN A 336 -20.85 -17.68 2.65
CA ASN A 336 -19.90 -18.54 1.95
C ASN A 336 -19.38 -17.95 0.62
N ASP A 337 -20.00 -16.86 0.13
CA ASP A 337 -19.54 -16.10 -1.04
C ASP A 337 -18.61 -14.95 -0.67
N ILE A 338 -18.21 -14.85 0.60
CA ILE A 338 -17.37 -13.79 1.12
C ILE A 338 -15.99 -14.34 1.45
N GLU A 339 -14.97 -13.79 0.81
CA GLU A 339 -13.57 -14.15 1.02
C GLU A 339 -12.78 -12.94 1.53
N VAL A 340 -11.95 -13.14 2.55
CA VAL A 340 -11.05 -12.11 3.05
C VAL A 340 -9.61 -12.53 2.79
N TYR A 341 -8.83 -11.65 2.16
CA TYR A 341 -7.43 -11.89 1.84
C TYR A 341 -6.53 -10.87 2.50
N LEU A 342 -5.45 -11.32 3.12
CA LEU A 342 -4.46 -10.50 3.80
C LEU A 342 -3.17 -10.39 2.97
N SER A 343 -2.57 -9.19 2.95
CA SER A 343 -1.26 -8.90 2.36
C SER A 343 -0.44 -7.94 3.22
N GLY A 344 0.80 -7.64 2.80
CA GLY A 344 1.70 -6.71 3.48
C GLY A 344 2.40 -7.33 4.70
N GLY A 345 3.41 -6.64 5.24
CA GLY A 345 4.30 -7.20 6.26
C GLY A 345 3.62 -7.70 7.54
N GLY A 346 2.43 -7.19 7.88
CA GLY A 346 1.66 -7.65 9.04
C GLY A 346 1.16 -9.10 8.94
N VAL A 347 1.17 -9.73 7.77
CA VAL A 347 0.87 -11.17 7.64
C VAL A 347 1.92 -12.05 8.34
N HIS A 348 3.13 -11.51 8.57
CA HIS A 348 4.19 -12.20 9.32
C HIS A 348 4.07 -12.04 10.83
N ASN A 349 3.01 -11.38 11.33
CA ASN A 349 2.71 -11.25 12.74
C ASN A 349 1.69 -12.32 13.19
N PRO A 350 2.13 -13.47 13.73
CA PRO A 350 1.22 -14.59 14.02
C PRO A 350 0.20 -14.28 15.12
N LEU A 351 0.54 -13.44 16.10
CA LEU A 351 -0.42 -13.01 17.12
C LEU A 351 -1.52 -12.13 16.51
N LEU A 352 -1.15 -11.23 15.58
CA LEU A 352 -2.11 -10.39 14.88
C LEU A 352 -3.08 -11.24 14.06
N LEU A 353 -2.58 -12.20 13.28
CA LEU A 353 -3.43 -13.12 12.52
C LEU A 353 -4.36 -13.93 13.41
N GLN A 354 -3.86 -14.42 14.56
CA GLN A 354 -4.67 -15.12 15.54
C GLN A 354 -5.78 -14.24 16.12
N ASN A 355 -5.46 -12.99 16.47
CA ASN A 355 -6.42 -12.03 17.00
C ASN A 355 -7.49 -11.69 15.95
N ILE A 356 -7.12 -11.44 14.70
CA ILE A 356 -8.05 -11.18 13.59
C ILE A 356 -9.00 -12.38 13.39
N ALA A 357 -8.46 -13.60 13.31
CA ALA A 357 -9.26 -14.81 13.15
C ALA A 357 -10.24 -15.03 14.33
N SER A 358 -9.80 -14.73 15.55
CA SER A 358 -10.65 -14.84 16.76
C SER A 358 -11.78 -13.82 16.77
N LEU A 359 -11.56 -12.64 16.18
CA LEU A 359 -12.58 -11.57 16.06
C LEU A 359 -13.54 -11.79 14.88
N LEU A 360 -13.16 -12.64 13.91
CA LEU A 360 -13.93 -12.94 12.70
C LEU A 360 -14.12 -14.46 12.51
N PRO A 361 -14.68 -15.19 13.49
CA PRO A 361 -14.66 -16.66 13.52
C PRO A 361 -15.44 -17.34 12.39
N ASN A 362 -16.38 -16.63 11.76
CA ASN A 362 -17.24 -17.15 10.69
C ASN A 362 -16.78 -16.72 9.29
N ILE A 363 -15.62 -16.07 9.17
CA ILE A 363 -15.13 -15.52 7.92
C ILE A 363 -13.88 -16.29 7.49
N GLN A 364 -13.86 -16.72 6.24
CA GLN A 364 -12.68 -17.36 5.67
C GLN A 364 -11.62 -16.29 5.36
N ILE A 365 -10.53 -16.33 6.13
CA ILE A 365 -9.39 -15.43 5.99
C ILE A 365 -8.21 -16.21 5.43
N GLN A 366 -7.63 -15.71 4.34
CA GLN A 366 -6.49 -16.33 3.65
C GLN A 366 -5.41 -15.29 3.33
N SER A 367 -4.21 -15.75 2.98
CA SER A 367 -3.20 -14.88 2.36
C SER A 367 -3.56 -14.64 0.88
N THR A 368 -3.15 -13.52 0.30
CA THR A 368 -3.26 -13.30 -1.16
C THR A 368 -2.48 -14.34 -1.99
N GLU A 369 -1.60 -15.14 -1.37
CA GLU A 369 -0.99 -16.31 -2.00
C GLU A 369 -2.03 -17.30 -2.54
N ALA A 370 -3.18 -17.43 -1.88
CA ALA A 370 -4.28 -18.26 -2.37
C ALA A 370 -4.86 -17.77 -3.71
N LEU A 371 -4.62 -16.49 -4.05
CA LEU A 371 -4.96 -15.88 -5.34
C LEU A 371 -3.75 -15.83 -6.31
N GLY A 372 -2.65 -16.49 -5.97
CA GLY A 372 -1.44 -16.55 -6.80
C GLY A 372 -0.50 -15.34 -6.68
N VAL A 373 -0.76 -14.41 -5.74
CA VAL A 373 0.06 -13.21 -5.55
C VAL A 373 0.64 -13.20 -4.15
N SER A 374 1.98 -13.28 -4.05
CA SER A 374 2.68 -13.18 -2.77
C SER A 374 2.28 -11.90 -2.01
N PRO A 375 1.95 -11.99 -0.71
CA PRO A 375 1.53 -10.85 0.09
C PRO A 375 2.61 -9.78 0.21
N ASP A 376 3.88 -10.17 0.18
CA ASP A 376 5.03 -9.26 0.22
C ASP A 376 5.27 -8.60 -1.14
N ALA A 377 5.08 -9.34 -2.24
CA ALA A 377 5.28 -8.83 -3.59
C ALA A 377 4.11 -8.00 -4.13
N LYS A 378 2.95 -8.01 -3.46
CA LYS A 378 1.69 -7.47 -4.00
C LYS A 378 1.83 -6.04 -4.50
N GLU A 379 2.35 -5.11 -3.71
CA GLU A 379 2.42 -3.70 -4.11
C GLU A 379 3.35 -3.48 -5.31
N ALA A 380 4.55 -4.08 -5.29
CA ALA A 380 5.47 -4.03 -6.43
C ALA A 380 4.85 -4.67 -7.69
N ALA A 381 4.20 -5.82 -7.56
CA ALA A 381 3.51 -6.49 -8.65
C ALA A 381 2.35 -5.66 -9.24
N LEU A 382 1.64 -4.90 -8.40
CA LEU A 382 0.60 -3.97 -8.85
C LEU A 382 1.18 -2.85 -9.73
N PHE A 383 2.39 -2.35 -9.46
CA PHE A 383 3.03 -1.39 -10.38
C PHE A 383 3.44 -2.04 -11.71
N ALA A 384 3.92 -3.28 -11.69
CA ALA A 384 4.16 -4.03 -12.93
C ALA A 384 2.88 -4.18 -13.76
N LEU A 385 1.75 -4.47 -13.10
CA LEU A 385 0.43 -4.49 -13.72
C LEU A 385 0.03 -3.13 -14.30
N LEU A 386 0.20 -2.02 -13.57
CA LEU A 386 -0.11 -0.69 -14.07
C LEU A 386 0.71 -0.33 -15.32
N ALA A 387 1.98 -0.76 -15.38
CA ALA A 387 2.78 -0.61 -16.58
C ALA A 387 2.28 -1.47 -17.74
N ASN A 388 1.84 -2.72 -17.49
CA ASN A 388 1.17 -3.55 -18.51
C ASN A 388 -0.06 -2.81 -19.07
N GLU A 389 -0.94 -2.31 -18.21
CA GLU A 389 -2.12 -1.56 -18.64
C GLU A 389 -1.74 -0.28 -19.39
N CYS A 390 -0.64 0.38 -19.03
CA CYS A 390 -0.17 1.56 -19.75
C CYS A 390 0.10 1.28 -21.23
N ILE A 391 0.64 0.10 -21.55
CA ILE A 391 1.12 -0.21 -22.91
C ILE A 391 0.21 -1.19 -23.68
N ALA A 392 -0.57 -2.01 -22.98
CA ALA A 392 -1.39 -3.08 -23.54
C ALA A 392 -2.90 -2.79 -23.49
N GLN A 393 -3.31 -1.59 -23.04
CA GLN A 393 -4.71 -1.25 -22.85
C GLN A 393 -5.53 -1.48 -24.12
N ASN A 394 -6.59 -2.27 -23.94
CA ASN A 394 -7.52 -2.67 -24.98
C ASN A 394 -8.39 -1.47 -25.38
N THR A 395 -8.47 -1.16 -26.68
CA THR A 395 -9.26 -0.05 -27.23
C THR A 395 -10.78 -0.21 -27.05
N SER A 396 -11.24 -1.36 -26.55
CA SER A 396 -12.65 -1.66 -26.30
C SER A 396 -13.28 -0.85 -25.15
N HIS A 397 -12.51 -0.16 -24.31
CA HIS A 397 -13.02 0.70 -23.25
C HIS A 397 -13.30 2.16 -23.66
N GLN A 398 -13.05 2.55 -24.92
CA GLN A 398 -13.36 3.91 -25.40
C GLN A 398 -14.88 4.21 -25.54
N ASN A 399 -15.76 3.23 -25.31
CA ASN A 399 -17.21 3.39 -25.52
C ASN A 399 -18.04 3.69 -24.26
N ILE A 400 -17.44 3.91 -23.08
CA ILE A 400 -18.22 4.44 -21.95
C ILE A 400 -18.22 5.97 -22.09
N GLN A 401 -19.13 6.45 -22.95
CA GLN A 401 -19.46 7.87 -23.06
C GLN A 401 -19.92 8.39 -21.70
N SER A 402 -19.41 9.57 -21.36
CA SER A 402 -19.87 10.43 -20.29
C SER A 402 -21.36 10.74 -20.44
N SER A 403 -22.22 9.98 -19.75
CA SER A 403 -23.59 10.40 -19.52
C SER A 403 -23.57 11.54 -18.49
N ASN A 404 -23.44 12.78 -18.98
CA ASN A 404 -23.68 13.98 -18.18
C ASN A 404 -25.18 14.07 -17.87
N ASN A 405 -25.62 13.39 -16.80
CA ASN A 405 -26.96 13.55 -16.25
C ASN A 405 -26.86 14.33 -14.92
N PRO A 406 -27.28 15.61 -14.87
CA PRO A 406 -27.02 16.50 -13.73
C PRO A 406 -27.84 16.19 -12.46
N ASN A 407 -28.66 15.13 -12.45
CA ASN A 407 -29.58 14.79 -11.37
C ASN A 407 -29.26 13.48 -10.62
N GLN A 408 -28.08 12.88 -10.80
CA GLN A 408 -27.64 11.80 -9.91
C GLN A 408 -26.93 12.39 -8.70
N ASN A 409 -27.44 12.08 -7.50
CA ASN A 409 -26.79 12.32 -6.22
C ASN A 409 -25.30 11.99 -6.31
N ILE A 410 -24.48 12.78 -5.60
CA ILE A 410 -23.01 12.69 -5.47
C ILE A 410 -22.63 11.32 -4.89
N ALA A 411 -22.78 10.26 -5.69
CA ALA A 411 -22.05 9.04 -5.53
C ALA A 411 -20.61 9.38 -5.93
N ILE A 412 -19.66 8.98 -5.10
CA ILE A 412 -18.23 9.10 -5.34
C ILE A 412 -17.96 8.52 -6.74
N GLN A 413 -17.89 9.38 -7.75
CA GLN A 413 -17.38 9.01 -9.05
C GLN A 413 -15.93 8.69 -8.79
N THR A 414 -15.60 7.41 -8.66
CA THR A 414 -14.23 6.96 -8.73
C THR A 414 -13.77 7.34 -10.13
N ASN A 415 -13.06 8.47 -10.25
CA ASN A 415 -12.35 8.94 -11.43
C ASN A 415 -11.19 7.98 -11.74
N VAL A 416 -11.46 6.68 -11.79
CA VAL A 416 -10.48 5.72 -12.25
C VAL A 416 -10.30 6.02 -13.72
N PRO A 417 -9.07 6.36 -14.13
CA PRO A 417 -8.91 6.82 -15.48
C PRO A 417 -9.23 5.68 -16.45
N GLN A 418 -10.03 5.99 -17.49
CA GLN A 418 -9.90 5.32 -18.79
C GLN A 418 -8.52 5.56 -19.44
N THR A 419 -7.58 6.19 -18.72
CA THR A 419 -6.27 6.57 -19.19
C THR A 419 -5.24 5.54 -18.74
N SER A 420 -4.37 5.13 -19.65
CA SER A 420 -3.09 4.52 -19.30
C SER A 420 -2.41 5.36 -18.20
N MET A 421 -1.90 4.71 -17.14
CA MET A 421 -1.18 5.38 -16.05
C MET A 421 0.33 5.41 -16.32
N GLY A 422 1.02 6.44 -15.81
CA GLY A 422 2.48 6.54 -15.87
C GLY A 422 3.05 7.25 -17.11
N LYS A 423 4.34 7.56 -17.05
CA LYS A 423 5.14 8.24 -18.07
C LYS A 423 6.23 7.29 -18.56
N ILE A 424 6.47 7.28 -19.87
CA ILE A 424 7.48 6.42 -20.48
C ILE A 424 8.80 7.17 -20.52
N CYS A 425 9.83 6.52 -19.97
CA CYS A 425 11.22 6.94 -19.95
C CYS A 425 12.04 5.92 -20.73
N PHE A 426 12.90 6.40 -21.62
CA PHE A 426 13.67 5.53 -22.50
C PHE A 426 15.13 5.42 -22.03
N PRO A 427 15.75 4.23 -22.11
CA PRO A 427 17.18 4.12 -21.86
C PRO A 427 17.95 4.90 -22.94
N VAL A 428 19.09 5.47 -22.53
CA VAL A 428 19.98 6.29 -23.37
C VAL A 428 20.91 5.41 -24.21
#